data_AF-H6L5G1-F1
#
_entry.id   AF-H6L5G1-F1
#
_cell.length_a   1.000
_cell.length_b   1.000
_cell.length_c   1.000
_cell.angle_alpha   90.00
_cell.angle_beta   90.00
_cell.angle_gamma   90.00
#
_symmetry.space_group_name_H-M   'P 1'
#
loop_
_entity.id
_entity.type
_entity.pdbx_description
1 polymer ?
#
loop_
_entity_poly.entity_id
_entity_poly.type
_entity_poly.pdbx_seq_one_letter_code
_entity_poly.pdbx_strand_id
1 'polypeptide(L)'
;MKNMSKIWAFGSLSLSFLLTACFAIENGQGFQKIAPGGWRAVFMFGEGEDAERVPVLFKSISSQEVDKPRLLFYNGEDSVYADSLRFWGDTLFVHFKETENYLRLIREVDLMEGNYMVKGAAAKGEDLPIKLYAKFSRPHRFKDLHMEPAHDINGNWALDILDQEENLIPGQLKLRTDKNTVYAELKSGISKSPIHLEGTVQKDQIRLSAFTGKELVYISADLRDANTLGRAKIRYNQLEYACSAKKMNQ
;
A
#
# COMPACT_ATOMS: atom_id res chain seq x y z
N MET A 1 -59.98 -23.42 81.47
CA MET A 1 -61.17 -23.30 80.61
C MET A 1 -60.85 -22.32 79.49
N LYS A 2 -60.99 -22.77 78.22
CA LYS A 2 -61.24 -21.99 76.97
C LYS A 2 -60.28 -20.81 76.69
N ASN A 3 -59.53 -20.71 75.60
CA ASN A 3 -59.83 -21.05 74.21
C ASN A 3 -58.55 -21.07 73.36
N MET A 4 -58.56 -21.98 72.38
CA MET A 4 -57.76 -21.92 71.15
C MET A 4 -58.17 -20.71 70.28
N SER A 5 -57.24 -20.15 69.49
CA SER A 5 -57.29 -20.24 68.02
C SER A 5 -56.05 -19.63 67.36
N LYS A 6 -55.68 -20.24 66.23
CA LYS A 6 -54.55 -19.92 65.35
C LYS A 6 -54.90 -18.73 64.46
N ILE A 7 -53.91 -17.91 64.10
CA ILE A 7 -53.87 -17.25 62.78
C ILE A 7 -52.43 -17.29 62.25
N TRP A 8 -52.26 -17.97 61.12
CA TRP A 8 -51.11 -17.87 60.24
C TRP A 8 -51.22 -16.57 59.44
N ALA A 9 -50.15 -15.79 59.39
CA ALA A 9 -49.95 -14.77 58.36
C ALA A 9 -48.63 -15.04 57.67
N PHE A 10 -48.72 -15.68 56.50
CA PHE A 10 -47.70 -15.69 55.47
C PHE A 10 -47.53 -14.26 54.94
N GLY A 11 -46.32 -13.71 55.06
CA GLY A 11 -45.88 -12.50 54.36
C GLY A 11 -44.38 -12.65 54.11
N SER A 12 -43.98 -13.23 52.98
CA SER A 12 -43.69 -12.51 51.72
C SER A 12 -42.44 -11.64 51.79
N LEU A 13 -41.37 -12.21 51.23
CA LEU A 13 -40.53 -11.57 50.20
C LEU A 13 -39.67 -10.36 50.62
N SER A 14 -38.35 -10.58 50.69
CA SER A 14 -37.37 -9.82 49.90
C SER A 14 -35.95 -10.34 50.18
N LEU A 15 -35.56 -11.40 49.46
CA LEU A 15 -34.15 -11.75 49.27
C LEU A 15 -33.65 -10.96 48.06
N SER A 16 -33.44 -9.65 48.24
CA SER A 16 -32.81 -8.78 47.23
C SER A 16 -31.29 -8.81 47.40
N PHE A 17 -30.69 -9.92 46.99
CA PHE A 17 -29.26 -10.03 46.72
C PHE A 17 -29.10 -10.57 45.30
N LEU A 18 -29.53 -9.78 44.31
CA LEU A 18 -29.29 -10.06 42.91
C LEU A 18 -28.73 -8.82 42.23
N LEU A 19 -27.45 -8.96 41.85
CA LEU A 19 -26.90 -8.40 40.62
C LEU A 19 -26.72 -6.88 40.57
N THR A 20 -25.88 -6.34 41.46
CA THR A 20 -25.01 -5.20 41.09
C THR A 20 -23.70 -5.70 40.48
N ALA A 21 -23.80 -6.56 39.47
CA ALA A 21 -22.77 -6.66 38.43
C ALA A 21 -23.19 -5.67 37.33
N CYS A 22 -23.17 -4.37 37.65
CA CYS A 22 -23.19 -3.35 36.62
C CYS A 22 -21.87 -3.50 35.87
N PHE A 23 -21.97 -4.14 34.71
CA PHE A 23 -21.06 -4.06 33.59
C PHE A 23 -20.17 -2.82 33.70
N ALA A 24 -18.90 -3.03 34.02
CA ALA A 24 -17.88 -2.18 33.44
C ALA A 24 -18.03 -2.41 31.94
N ILE A 25 -18.84 -1.57 31.29
CA ILE A 25 -18.64 -1.26 29.89
C ILE A 25 -17.21 -0.73 29.90
N GLU A 26 -16.25 -1.59 29.56
CA GLU A 26 -15.03 -1.11 28.97
C GLU A 26 -15.53 -0.20 27.86
N ASN A 27 -15.42 1.12 28.09
CA ASN A 27 -15.25 2.07 27.02
C ASN A 27 -13.93 1.65 26.36
N GLY A 28 -13.96 0.52 25.67
CA GLY A 28 -12.86 0.02 24.87
C GLY A 28 -12.67 1.12 23.87
N GLN A 29 -11.68 1.97 24.11
CA GLN A 29 -11.19 2.89 23.11
C GLN A 29 -11.01 2.03 21.87
N GLY A 30 -11.90 2.23 20.88
CA GLY A 30 -11.99 1.34 19.73
C GLY A 30 -10.60 1.10 19.19
N PHE A 31 -10.24 -0.16 18.95
CA PHE A 31 -8.89 -0.64 18.66
C PHE A 31 -8.08 0.35 17.80
N GLN A 32 -7.34 1.27 18.44
CA GLN A 32 -6.64 2.36 17.73
C GLN A 32 -5.28 1.91 17.18
N LYS A 33 -5.12 0.61 16.92
CA LYS A 33 -3.83 0.04 16.53
C LYS A 33 -3.95 -0.71 15.21
N ILE A 34 -2.98 -0.47 14.35
CA ILE A 34 -2.74 -1.23 13.13
C ILE A 34 -1.90 -2.45 13.54
N ALA A 35 -2.25 -3.65 13.08
CA ALA A 35 -1.47 -4.84 13.38
C ALA A 35 0.03 -4.61 13.02
N PRO A 36 0.96 -4.77 13.98
CA PRO A 36 2.37 -4.55 13.71
C PRO A 36 2.91 -5.64 12.79
N GLY A 37 3.77 -5.26 11.85
CA GLY A 37 4.36 -6.19 10.88
C GLY A 37 4.16 -5.77 9.44
N GLY A 38 4.42 -6.72 8.53
CA GLY A 38 4.39 -6.50 7.08
C GLY A 38 2.98 -6.52 6.51
N TRP A 39 2.71 -5.58 5.62
CA TRP A 39 1.47 -5.42 4.88
C TRP A 39 1.78 -5.31 3.39
N ARG A 40 0.89 -5.86 2.57
CA ARG A 40 0.94 -5.74 1.11
C ARG A 40 -0.26 -4.94 0.63
N ALA A 41 -0.03 -3.69 0.26
CA ALA A 41 -0.98 -2.87 -0.47
C ALA A 41 -1.02 -3.27 -1.95
N VAL A 42 -2.18 -3.17 -2.56
CA VAL A 42 -2.39 -3.32 -4.00
C VAL A 42 -3.23 -2.13 -4.45
N PHE A 43 -2.60 -1.24 -5.19
CA PHE A 43 -3.26 -0.11 -5.81
C PHE A 43 -3.81 -0.52 -7.17
N MET A 44 -4.91 0.09 -7.58
CA MET A 44 -5.63 -0.23 -8.81
C MET A 44 -5.49 0.95 -9.79
N PHE A 45 -4.84 0.71 -10.92
CA PHE A 45 -4.85 1.64 -12.04
C PHE A 45 -5.97 1.25 -13.00
N GLY A 46 -6.95 2.16 -13.17
CA GLY A 46 -8.19 1.89 -13.89
C GLY A 46 -9.30 1.32 -12.99
N GLU A 47 -10.37 0.85 -13.62
CA GLU A 47 -11.57 0.33 -12.94
C GLU A 47 -11.91 -1.09 -13.41
N GLY A 48 -12.70 -1.81 -12.61
CA GLY A 48 -13.21 -3.13 -12.95
C GLY A 48 -12.16 -4.24 -12.88
N GLU A 49 -12.43 -5.34 -13.60
CA GLU A 49 -11.59 -6.53 -13.60
C GLU A 49 -10.27 -6.33 -14.35
N ASP A 50 -10.26 -5.41 -15.31
CA ASP A 50 -9.09 -5.07 -16.13
C ASP A 50 -8.12 -4.10 -15.45
N ALA A 51 -8.46 -3.63 -14.24
CA ALA A 51 -7.62 -2.70 -13.50
C ALA A 51 -6.26 -3.33 -13.19
N GLU A 52 -5.20 -2.61 -13.54
CA GLU A 52 -3.85 -3.06 -13.31
C GLU A 52 -3.51 -2.97 -11.81
N ARG A 53 -2.95 -4.06 -11.29
CA ARG A 53 -2.66 -4.23 -9.86
C ARG A 53 -1.21 -3.88 -9.58
N VAL A 54 -1.00 -2.80 -8.82
CA VAL A 54 0.31 -2.29 -8.46
C VAL A 54 0.60 -2.61 -6.99
N PRO A 55 1.37 -3.67 -6.69
CA PRO A 55 1.63 -4.06 -5.32
C PRO A 55 2.73 -3.23 -4.67
N VAL A 56 2.54 -2.85 -3.41
CA VAL A 56 3.53 -2.14 -2.60
C VAL A 56 3.60 -2.77 -1.22
N LEU A 57 4.81 -2.95 -0.71
CA LEU A 57 5.01 -3.44 0.65
C LEU A 57 5.18 -2.26 1.61
N PHE A 58 4.56 -2.38 2.78
CA PHE A 58 4.84 -1.48 3.90
C PHE A 58 4.86 -2.24 5.22
N LYS A 59 5.47 -1.64 6.24
CA LYS A 59 5.49 -2.17 7.60
C LYS A 59 4.80 -1.21 8.54
N SER A 60 3.89 -1.75 9.34
CA SER A 60 3.37 -1.07 10.52
C SER A 60 4.32 -1.31 11.70
N ILE A 61 4.90 -0.24 12.21
CA ILE A 61 5.76 -0.25 13.39
C ILE A 61 4.92 0.30 14.54
N SER A 62 4.45 -0.60 15.39
CA SER A 62 3.74 -0.28 16.63
C SER A 62 4.26 -1.21 17.72
N SER A 63 4.59 -0.65 18.88
CA SER A 63 4.95 -1.41 20.08
C SER A 63 4.32 -0.74 21.30
N GLN A 64 4.40 -1.38 22.47
CA GLN A 64 3.98 -0.74 23.72
C GLN A 64 4.87 0.46 24.10
N GLU A 65 6.09 0.53 23.56
CA GLU A 65 7.09 1.57 23.84
C GLU A 65 7.07 2.72 22.82
N VAL A 66 6.42 2.53 21.66
CA VAL A 66 6.29 3.54 20.61
C VAL A 66 4.95 4.23 20.76
N ASP A 67 5.00 5.49 21.18
CA ASP A 67 3.83 6.33 21.50
C ASP A 67 2.86 6.52 20.31
N LYS A 68 3.38 6.47 19.07
CA LYS A 68 2.59 6.64 17.84
C LYS A 68 2.96 5.61 16.77
N PRO A 69 2.00 4.86 16.20
CA PRO A 69 2.29 3.93 15.11
C PRO A 69 2.94 4.67 13.94
N ARG A 70 3.85 3.99 13.24
CA ARG A 70 4.51 4.50 12.03
C ARG A 70 4.32 3.51 10.89
N LEU A 71 4.08 4.03 9.68
CA LEU A 71 4.08 3.23 8.46
C LEU A 71 5.35 3.51 7.67
N LEU A 72 6.03 2.45 7.24
CA LEU A 72 7.22 2.50 6.41
C LEU A 72 6.97 1.76 5.11
N PHE A 73 6.95 2.45 3.99
CA PHE A 73 6.78 1.86 2.66
C PHE A 73 8.13 1.54 2.04
N TYR A 74 8.26 0.36 1.45
CA TYR A 74 9.51 -0.12 0.87
C TYR A 74 9.53 0.06 -0.64
N ASN A 75 10.67 0.48 -1.18
CA ASN A 75 10.93 0.74 -2.58
C ASN A 75 12.26 0.09 -3.02
N GLY A 76 12.49 -1.16 -2.60
CA GLY A 76 13.75 -1.85 -2.83
C GLY A 76 14.84 -1.37 -1.86
N GLU A 77 15.79 -0.60 -2.37
CA GLU A 77 16.93 -0.07 -1.58
C GLU A 77 16.57 1.20 -0.80
N ASP A 78 15.39 1.77 -1.04
CA ASP A 78 14.91 2.98 -0.37
C ASP A 78 13.57 2.72 0.34
N SER A 79 13.17 3.65 1.20
CA SER A 79 11.92 3.59 1.95
C SER A 79 11.40 4.97 2.31
N VAL A 80 10.07 5.10 2.39
CA VAL A 80 9.41 6.34 2.79
C VAL A 80 8.56 6.11 4.04
N TYR A 81 8.73 7.01 5.02
CA TYR A 81 7.86 7.04 6.19
C TYR A 81 6.60 7.83 5.90
N ALA A 82 5.49 7.37 6.45
CA ALA A 82 4.35 8.26 6.68
C ALA A 82 4.68 9.25 7.80
N ASP A 83 4.36 10.52 7.59
CA ASP A 83 4.66 11.61 8.52
C ASP A 83 3.63 11.72 9.63
N SER A 84 2.36 11.50 9.29
CA SER A 84 1.29 11.50 10.31
C SER A 84 0.20 10.51 9.99
N LEU A 85 -0.29 9.87 11.05
CA LEU A 85 -1.44 8.98 11.04
C LEU A 85 -2.55 9.65 11.85
N ARG A 86 -3.73 9.85 11.27
CA ARG A 86 -4.90 10.37 11.98
C ARG A 86 -6.01 9.33 11.94
N PHE A 87 -6.57 9.04 13.10
CA PHE A 87 -7.64 8.05 13.26
C PHE A 87 -8.96 8.76 13.52
N TRP A 88 -10.00 8.37 12.79
CA TRP A 88 -11.37 8.82 13.00
C TRP A 88 -12.31 7.63 12.84
N GLY A 89 -12.72 7.05 13.98
CA GLY A 89 -13.41 5.75 13.97
C GLY A 89 -12.52 4.65 13.37
N ASP A 90 -13.06 3.94 12.40
CA ASP A 90 -12.37 2.92 11.59
C ASP A 90 -11.44 3.51 10.52
N THR A 91 -11.60 4.81 10.22
CA THR A 91 -10.89 5.48 9.14
C THR A 91 -9.50 5.92 9.61
N LEU A 92 -8.49 5.57 8.82
CA LEU A 92 -7.11 6.02 8.92
C LEU A 92 -6.78 6.96 7.77
N PHE A 93 -6.27 8.13 8.12
CA PHE A 93 -5.63 9.05 7.19
C PHE A 93 -4.11 8.96 7.35
N VAL A 94 -3.40 8.73 6.25
CA VAL A 94 -1.93 8.64 6.20
C VAL A 94 -1.40 9.78 5.34
N HIS A 95 -0.65 10.70 5.93
CA HIS A 95 -0.05 11.83 5.23
C HIS A 95 1.45 11.66 5.06
N PHE A 96 1.98 12.26 4.00
CA PHE A 96 3.39 12.24 3.64
C PHE A 96 3.94 13.66 3.55
N LYS A 97 5.23 13.81 3.79
CA LYS A 97 5.96 15.07 3.74
C LYS A 97 5.97 15.57 2.30
N GLU A 98 5.99 16.88 2.15
CA GLU A 98 6.26 17.54 0.86
C GLU A 98 5.20 17.26 -0.22
N THR A 99 4.04 16.73 0.18
CA THR A 99 2.88 16.52 -0.70
C THR A 99 1.58 16.69 0.07
N GLU A 100 0.54 17.10 -0.65
CA GLU A 100 -0.83 17.12 -0.13
C GLU A 100 -1.56 15.78 -0.34
N ASN A 101 -0.92 14.84 -1.04
CA ASN A 101 -1.44 13.51 -1.26
C ASN A 101 -1.52 12.72 0.05
N TYR A 102 -2.50 11.83 0.16
CA TYR A 102 -2.71 11.05 1.38
C TYR A 102 -3.45 9.74 1.10
N LEU A 103 -3.29 8.76 1.99
CA LEU A 103 -4.14 7.58 2.00
C LEU A 103 -5.34 7.83 2.91
N ARG A 104 -6.53 7.44 2.47
CA ARG A 104 -7.74 7.34 3.29
C ARG A 104 -8.21 5.90 3.27
N LEU A 105 -8.08 5.21 4.39
CA LEU A 105 -8.30 3.77 4.51
C LEU A 105 -9.32 3.47 5.60
N ILE A 106 -10.27 2.60 5.34
CA ILE A 106 -11.08 1.91 6.35
C ILE A 106 -10.25 0.73 6.83
N ARG A 107 -10.09 0.57 8.14
CA ARG A 107 -9.26 -0.47 8.74
C ARG A 107 -10.08 -1.54 9.43
N GLU A 108 -9.76 -2.77 9.11
CA GLU A 108 -10.15 -3.96 9.84
C GLU A 108 -8.90 -4.65 10.42
N VAL A 109 -9.06 -5.85 10.98
CA VAL A 109 -7.99 -6.55 11.71
C VAL A 109 -6.81 -6.90 10.79
N ASP A 110 -7.08 -7.49 9.63
CA ASP A 110 -6.08 -8.00 8.68
C ASP A 110 -6.22 -7.41 7.27
N LEU A 111 -7.14 -6.46 7.10
CA LEU A 111 -7.50 -5.81 5.85
C LEU A 111 -7.59 -4.30 6.04
N MET A 112 -7.11 -3.55 5.05
CA MET A 112 -7.43 -2.13 4.90
C MET A 112 -7.91 -1.89 3.48
N GLU A 113 -8.91 -1.06 3.30
CA GLU A 113 -9.44 -0.70 1.98
C GLU A 113 -9.66 0.80 1.89
N GLY A 114 -9.46 1.38 0.71
CA GLY A 114 -9.73 2.79 0.52
C GLY A 114 -9.03 3.36 -0.69
N ASN A 115 -8.55 4.59 -0.58
CA ASN A 115 -8.02 5.33 -1.71
C ASN A 115 -6.73 6.06 -1.34
N TYR A 116 -5.82 6.12 -2.30
CA TYR A 116 -4.76 7.10 -2.37
C TYR A 116 -5.28 8.31 -3.14
N MET A 117 -5.33 9.45 -2.45
CA MET A 117 -5.88 10.68 -2.95
C MET A 117 -4.75 11.52 -3.53
N VAL A 118 -4.68 11.63 -4.85
CA VAL A 118 -3.71 12.48 -5.55
C VAL A 118 -4.35 13.84 -5.78
N LYS A 119 -3.84 14.86 -5.09
CA LYS A 119 -4.41 16.20 -5.10
C LYS A 119 -4.17 16.90 -6.43
N GLY A 120 -5.22 17.50 -6.98
CA GLY A 120 -5.14 18.35 -8.18
C GLY A 120 -4.67 17.65 -9.46
N ALA A 121 -4.75 16.32 -9.52
CA ALA A 121 -4.19 15.54 -10.63
C ALA A 121 -5.18 15.19 -11.74
N ALA A 122 -6.50 15.35 -11.52
CA ALA A 122 -7.48 15.12 -12.57
C ALA A 122 -7.50 16.27 -13.59
N ALA A 123 -8.06 16.03 -14.79
CA ALA A 123 -8.11 16.99 -15.90
C ALA A 123 -8.76 18.36 -15.57
N LYS A 124 -9.52 18.45 -14.47
CA LYS A 124 -10.15 19.68 -13.98
C LYS A 124 -9.53 20.24 -12.68
N GLY A 125 -8.37 19.74 -12.28
CA GLY A 125 -7.76 20.08 -10.99
C GLY A 125 -8.46 19.46 -9.78
N GLU A 126 -9.31 18.46 -10.01
CA GLU A 126 -9.95 17.67 -8.94
C GLU A 126 -8.98 16.63 -8.38
N ASP A 127 -9.31 16.12 -7.18
CA ASP A 127 -8.59 15.02 -6.56
C ASP A 127 -8.83 13.73 -7.35
N LEU A 128 -7.75 12.99 -7.63
CA LEU A 128 -7.80 11.69 -8.27
C LEU A 128 -7.71 10.57 -7.22
N PRO A 129 -8.80 9.81 -6.98
CA PRO A 129 -8.75 8.66 -6.10
C PRO A 129 -8.18 7.43 -6.81
N ILE A 130 -7.15 6.82 -6.24
CA ILE A 130 -6.59 5.54 -6.67
C ILE A 130 -6.98 4.50 -5.64
N LYS A 131 -7.90 3.59 -6.00
CA LYS A 131 -8.39 2.53 -5.11
C LYS A 131 -7.23 1.63 -4.69
N LEU A 132 -7.23 1.21 -3.42
CA LEU A 132 -6.31 0.19 -2.93
C LEU A 132 -6.94 -0.68 -1.85
N TYR A 133 -6.37 -1.87 -1.69
CA TYR A 133 -6.55 -2.69 -0.50
C TYR A 133 -5.19 -3.16 0.01
N ALA A 134 -5.06 -3.37 1.32
CA ALA A 134 -3.86 -3.89 1.95
C ALA A 134 -4.19 -5.09 2.83
N LYS A 135 -3.41 -6.17 2.69
CA LYS A 135 -3.55 -7.38 3.52
C LYS A 135 -2.34 -7.60 4.40
N PHE A 136 -2.58 -7.97 5.65
CA PHE A 136 -1.53 -8.30 6.62
C PHE A 136 -0.81 -9.61 6.28
N SER A 137 0.46 -9.73 6.67
CA SER A 137 1.27 -10.94 6.58
C SER A 137 1.40 -11.53 5.16
N ARG A 138 1.56 -10.66 4.16
CA ARG A 138 1.86 -11.03 2.76
C ARG A 138 3.24 -10.51 2.39
N PRO A 139 4.31 -11.31 2.57
CA PRO A 139 5.69 -10.81 2.46
C PRO A 139 6.14 -10.55 1.02
N HIS A 140 5.46 -11.11 0.03
CA HIS A 140 5.87 -10.99 -1.38
C HIS A 140 5.14 -9.83 -2.07
N ARG A 141 5.90 -8.90 -2.67
CA ARG A 141 5.35 -7.81 -3.49
C ARG A 141 4.64 -8.36 -4.73
N PHE A 142 5.38 -9.10 -5.55
CA PHE A 142 4.85 -9.84 -6.70
C PHE A 142 4.81 -11.33 -6.40
N LYS A 143 3.89 -12.05 -7.05
CA LYS A 143 3.88 -13.52 -7.00
C LYS A 143 5.11 -14.01 -7.77
N ASP A 144 5.96 -14.81 -7.13
CA ASP A 144 7.05 -15.52 -7.82
C ASP A 144 6.47 -16.78 -8.48
N LEU A 145 6.60 -16.89 -9.80
CA LEU A 145 6.23 -18.10 -10.56
C LEU A 145 7.43 -19.03 -10.76
N HIS A 146 8.59 -18.72 -10.15
CA HIS A 146 9.83 -19.48 -10.24
C HIS A 146 10.30 -19.71 -11.68
N MET A 147 10.02 -18.76 -12.56
CA MET A 147 10.48 -18.76 -13.94
C MET A 147 11.77 -17.98 -14.04
N GLU A 148 12.85 -18.62 -14.48
CA GLU A 148 14.14 -17.95 -14.64
C GLU A 148 14.06 -16.82 -15.68
N PRO A 149 14.83 -15.73 -15.51
CA PRO A 149 14.90 -14.65 -16.49
C PRO A 149 15.43 -15.15 -17.83
N ALA A 150 14.81 -14.74 -18.93
CA ALA A 150 15.22 -15.14 -20.28
C ALA A 150 16.58 -14.55 -20.68
N HIS A 151 16.96 -13.41 -20.09
CA HIS A 151 18.19 -12.68 -20.37
C HIS A 151 18.73 -12.00 -19.11
N ASP A 152 20.03 -11.70 -19.09
CA ASP A 152 20.64 -10.85 -18.07
C ASP A 152 20.30 -9.36 -18.30
N ILE A 153 19.48 -8.81 -17.40
CA ILE A 153 19.00 -7.44 -17.48
C ILE A 153 19.83 -6.44 -16.65
N ASN A 154 20.86 -6.89 -15.95
CA ASN A 154 21.69 -6.03 -15.09
C ASN A 154 22.37 -4.93 -15.92
N GLY A 155 22.39 -3.71 -15.40
CA GLY A 155 23.10 -2.57 -16.00
C GLY A 155 22.26 -1.32 -16.16
N ASN A 156 22.78 -0.38 -16.94
CA ASN A 156 22.13 0.90 -17.22
C ASN A 156 21.36 0.82 -18.53
N TRP A 157 20.15 1.37 -18.54
CA TRP A 157 19.27 1.41 -19.69
C TRP A 157 18.89 2.86 -19.98
N ALA A 158 19.06 3.29 -21.23
CA ALA A 158 18.54 4.56 -21.73
C ALA A 158 17.05 4.37 -22.03
N LEU A 159 16.22 5.30 -21.55
CA LEU A 159 14.78 5.33 -21.77
C LEU A 159 14.42 6.48 -22.70
N ASP A 160 13.64 6.17 -23.72
CA ASP A 160 12.90 7.14 -24.51
C ASP A 160 11.43 7.07 -24.06
N ILE A 161 11.00 8.04 -23.25
CA ILE A 161 9.65 8.10 -22.68
C ILE A 161 8.84 9.10 -23.49
N LEU A 162 7.65 8.73 -23.93
CA LEU A 162 6.72 9.62 -24.64
C LEU A 162 5.62 10.07 -23.70
N ASP A 163 5.38 11.39 -23.66
CA ASP A 163 4.21 11.95 -22.98
C ASP A 163 2.94 11.82 -23.83
N GLN A 164 1.83 12.42 -23.35
CA GLN A 164 0.54 12.37 -24.05
C GLN A 164 0.53 13.13 -25.38
N GLU A 165 1.49 14.03 -25.58
CA GLU A 165 1.67 14.85 -26.79
C GLU A 165 2.77 14.29 -27.70
N GLU A 166 3.24 13.06 -27.41
CA GLU A 166 4.34 12.37 -28.10
C GLU A 166 5.69 13.10 -28.00
N ASN A 167 5.86 14.00 -27.02
CA ASN A 167 7.15 14.61 -26.77
C ASN A 167 8.09 13.63 -26.07
N LEU A 168 9.35 13.63 -26.50
CA LEU A 168 10.39 12.79 -25.93
C LEU A 168 10.90 13.35 -24.59
N ILE A 169 10.77 12.54 -23.54
CA ILE A 169 11.37 12.76 -22.23
C ILE A 169 12.47 11.73 -22.03
N PRO A 170 13.76 12.13 -22.06
CA PRO A 170 14.84 11.19 -21.82
C PRO A 170 14.83 10.71 -20.36
N GLY A 171 15.13 9.43 -20.17
CA GLY A 171 15.27 8.82 -18.85
C GLY A 171 16.40 7.80 -18.80
N GLN A 172 16.71 7.35 -17.59
CA GLN A 172 17.66 6.29 -17.32
C GLN A 172 17.06 5.33 -16.29
N LEU A 173 17.23 4.04 -16.54
CA LEU A 173 16.82 2.96 -15.63
C LEU A 173 18.04 2.09 -15.34
N LYS A 174 18.48 2.07 -14.09
CA LYS A 174 19.52 1.16 -13.63
C LYS A 174 18.86 -0.06 -13.03
N LEU A 175 19.19 -1.25 -13.54
CA LEU A 175 18.62 -2.52 -13.09
C LEU A 175 19.68 -3.38 -12.41
N ARG A 176 19.28 -3.99 -11.29
CA ARG A 176 20.04 -5.04 -10.59
C ARG A 176 19.12 -6.20 -10.26
N THR A 177 19.56 -7.44 -10.50
CA THR A 177 18.78 -8.64 -10.18
C THR A 177 19.41 -9.47 -9.06
N ASP A 178 18.54 -10.13 -8.30
CA ASP A 178 18.88 -11.26 -7.43
C ASP A 178 17.83 -12.35 -7.70
N LYS A 179 18.21 -13.38 -8.46
CA LYS A 179 17.28 -14.36 -9.04
C LYS A 179 16.14 -13.67 -9.80
N ASN A 180 14.89 -13.88 -9.37
CA ASN A 180 13.69 -13.31 -9.97
C ASN A 180 13.31 -11.95 -9.37
N THR A 181 14.05 -11.45 -8.39
CA THR A 181 13.83 -10.13 -7.80
C THR A 181 14.63 -9.09 -8.57
N VAL A 182 14.00 -7.97 -8.87
CA VAL A 182 14.61 -6.84 -9.58
C VAL A 182 14.57 -5.61 -8.69
N TYR A 183 15.70 -4.95 -8.59
CA TYR A 183 15.86 -3.63 -8.00
C TYR A 183 16.15 -2.64 -9.12
N ALA A 184 15.56 -1.46 -9.04
CA ALA A 184 15.74 -0.44 -10.04
C ALA A 184 15.91 0.94 -9.43
N GLU A 185 16.64 1.80 -10.15
CA GLU A 185 16.69 3.24 -9.91
C GLU A 185 16.27 3.93 -11.22
N LEU A 186 15.16 4.67 -11.18
CA LEU A 186 14.61 5.42 -12.30
C LEU A 186 14.94 6.90 -12.14
N LYS A 187 15.61 7.47 -13.16
CA LYS A 187 15.81 8.91 -13.33
C LYS A 187 15.10 9.35 -14.60
N SER A 188 14.19 10.31 -14.49
CA SER A 188 13.46 10.85 -15.64
C SER A 188 13.15 12.33 -15.42
N GLY A 189 12.79 13.04 -16.48
CA GLY A 189 12.30 14.43 -16.37
C GLY A 189 10.91 14.55 -15.71
N ILE A 190 10.22 13.43 -15.45
CA ILE A 190 8.86 13.42 -14.88
C ILE A 190 8.89 13.63 -13.37
N SER A 191 9.82 12.99 -12.66
CA SER A 191 10.00 13.18 -11.22
C SER A 191 11.20 14.07 -10.93
N LYS A 192 11.13 14.84 -9.84
CA LYS A 192 12.21 15.75 -9.43
C LYS A 192 13.43 15.01 -8.87
N SER A 193 13.23 13.80 -8.36
CA SER A 193 14.27 13.01 -7.69
C SER A 193 14.29 11.58 -8.26
N PRO A 194 15.43 10.88 -8.20
CA PRO A 194 15.49 9.46 -8.56
C PRO A 194 14.51 8.64 -7.73
N ILE A 195 13.86 7.66 -8.36
CA ILE A 195 12.90 6.77 -7.70
C ILE A 195 13.50 5.36 -7.67
N HIS A 196 13.65 4.82 -6.48
CA HIS A 196 13.99 3.41 -6.31
C HIS A 196 12.73 2.56 -6.49
N LEU A 197 12.85 1.42 -7.17
CA LEU A 197 11.76 0.48 -7.36
C LEU A 197 12.22 -0.94 -7.04
N GLU A 198 11.23 -1.76 -6.73
CA GLU A 198 11.41 -3.18 -6.53
C GLU A 198 10.35 -3.94 -7.30
N GLY A 199 10.72 -5.10 -7.82
CA GLY A 199 9.76 -6.04 -8.34
C GLY A 199 10.39 -7.32 -8.82
N THR A 200 9.98 -7.77 -9.99
CA THR A 200 10.28 -9.11 -10.47
C THR A 200 10.57 -9.16 -11.96
N VAL A 201 11.44 -10.10 -12.32
CA VAL A 201 11.64 -10.56 -13.69
C VAL A 201 11.29 -12.04 -13.72
N GLN A 202 10.42 -12.42 -14.63
CA GLN A 202 9.97 -13.81 -14.77
C GLN A 202 9.88 -14.11 -16.25
N LYS A 203 10.76 -15.00 -16.73
CA LYS A 203 11.00 -15.20 -18.17
C LYS A 203 11.34 -13.88 -18.86
N ASP A 204 10.46 -13.40 -19.72
CA ASP A 204 10.60 -12.19 -20.51
C ASP A 204 9.88 -11.00 -19.90
N GLN A 205 9.20 -11.13 -18.75
CA GLN A 205 8.38 -10.05 -18.20
C GLN A 205 9.04 -9.37 -17.00
N ILE A 206 9.14 -8.04 -17.03
CA ILE A 206 9.60 -7.21 -15.94
C ILE A 206 8.41 -6.43 -15.37
N ARG A 207 8.26 -6.44 -14.05
CA ARG A 207 7.30 -5.60 -13.33
C ARG A 207 7.99 -4.98 -12.13
N LEU A 208 7.90 -3.67 -12.00
CA LEU A 208 8.49 -2.89 -10.91
C LEU A 208 7.45 -1.95 -10.34
N SER A 209 7.54 -1.66 -9.06
CA SER A 209 6.64 -0.71 -8.41
C SER A 209 7.35 0.04 -7.30
N ALA A 210 6.91 1.27 -7.07
CA ALA A 210 7.35 2.11 -5.98
C ALA A 210 6.22 3.01 -5.50
N PHE A 211 6.28 3.41 -4.24
CA PHE A 211 5.41 4.41 -3.66
C PHE A 211 6.24 5.35 -2.79
N THR A 212 6.31 6.62 -3.18
CA THR A 212 7.11 7.66 -2.51
C THR A 212 6.26 8.59 -1.64
N GLY A 213 4.98 8.27 -1.43
CA GLY A 213 4.00 9.17 -0.82
C GLY A 213 3.45 10.24 -1.78
N LYS A 214 4.30 10.76 -2.68
CA LYS A 214 3.93 11.68 -3.76
C LYS A 214 3.60 10.94 -5.06
N GLU A 215 4.36 9.91 -5.38
CA GLU A 215 4.27 9.18 -6.65
C GLU A 215 4.06 7.70 -6.38
N LEU A 216 3.01 7.14 -6.97
CA LEU A 216 2.83 5.71 -7.17
C LEU A 216 3.33 5.39 -8.58
N VAL A 217 4.44 4.68 -8.66
CA VAL A 217 5.10 4.35 -9.92
C VAL A 217 4.97 2.86 -10.20
N TYR A 218 4.66 2.53 -11.44
CA TYR A 218 4.66 1.16 -11.94
C TYR A 218 5.35 1.10 -13.29
N ILE A 219 6.25 0.13 -13.47
CA ILE A 219 6.90 -0.15 -14.75
C ILE A 219 6.54 -1.57 -15.14
N SER A 220 6.07 -1.75 -16.37
CA SER A 220 5.90 -3.05 -17.00
C SER A 220 6.61 -3.06 -18.34
N ALA A 221 7.39 -4.10 -18.62
CA ALA A 221 8.06 -4.27 -19.90
C ALA A 221 8.24 -5.74 -20.23
N ASP A 222 8.41 -6.04 -21.52
CA ASP A 222 8.86 -7.35 -21.97
C ASP A 222 10.27 -7.26 -22.56
N LEU A 223 11.09 -8.25 -22.27
CA LEU A 223 12.40 -8.43 -22.86
C LEU A 223 12.24 -8.96 -24.28
N ARG A 224 12.62 -8.16 -25.28
CA ARG A 224 12.73 -8.66 -26.65
C ARG A 224 14.03 -9.43 -26.87
N ASP A 225 15.09 -8.94 -26.23
CA ASP A 225 16.42 -9.53 -26.19
C ASP A 225 17.18 -9.00 -24.96
N ALA A 226 18.46 -9.34 -24.82
CA ALA A 226 19.29 -8.92 -23.69
C ALA A 226 19.55 -7.41 -23.60
N ASN A 227 19.27 -6.66 -24.66
CA ASN A 227 19.59 -5.24 -24.80
C ASN A 227 18.37 -4.35 -25.09
N THR A 228 17.17 -4.91 -25.25
CA THR A 228 15.97 -4.18 -25.66
C THR A 228 14.77 -4.52 -24.80
N LEU A 229 14.18 -3.51 -24.15
CA LEU A 229 12.84 -3.62 -23.55
C LEU A 229 11.79 -3.20 -24.57
N GLY A 230 10.88 -4.11 -24.89
CA GLY A 230 9.71 -3.89 -25.72
C GLY A 230 8.42 -3.76 -24.90
N ARG A 231 7.40 -3.16 -25.51
CA ARG A 231 6.08 -2.89 -24.87
C ARG A 231 6.24 -2.26 -23.47
N ALA A 232 7.28 -1.46 -23.29
CA ALA A 232 7.59 -0.89 -22.00
C ALA A 232 6.64 0.28 -21.72
N LYS A 233 6.14 0.32 -20.50
CA LYS A 233 5.20 1.32 -20.01
C LYS A 233 5.64 1.76 -18.63
N ILE A 234 5.55 3.05 -18.38
CA ILE A 234 5.76 3.63 -17.06
C ILE A 234 4.48 4.36 -16.68
N ARG A 235 3.96 4.12 -15.48
CA ARG A 235 2.80 4.82 -14.96
C ARG A 235 3.17 5.62 -13.72
N TYR A 236 2.72 6.86 -13.66
CA TYR A 236 2.80 7.74 -12.49
C TYR A 236 1.39 8.16 -12.09
N ASN A 237 0.91 7.78 -10.90
CA ASN A 237 -0.39 8.22 -10.38
C ASN A 237 -1.56 8.06 -11.40
N GLN A 238 -1.59 6.93 -12.14
CA GLN A 238 -2.49 6.61 -13.28
C GLN A 238 -2.14 7.19 -14.66
N LEU A 239 -1.25 8.19 -14.76
CA LEU A 239 -0.78 8.67 -16.07
C LEU A 239 0.17 7.66 -16.68
N GLU A 240 -0.14 7.18 -17.88
CA GLU A 240 0.65 6.20 -18.62
C GLU A 240 1.55 6.86 -19.65
N TYR A 241 2.81 6.45 -19.66
CA TYR A 241 3.82 6.88 -20.60
C TYR A 241 4.30 5.65 -21.37
N ALA A 242 4.21 5.71 -22.70
CA ALA A 242 4.86 4.72 -23.54
C ALA A 242 6.37 4.92 -23.43
N CYS A 243 7.13 3.84 -23.34
CA CYS A 243 8.57 3.95 -23.39
C CYS A 243 9.22 2.84 -24.21
N SER A 244 10.41 3.15 -24.71
CA SER A 244 11.35 2.15 -25.20
C SER A 244 12.63 2.24 -24.39
N ALA A 245 13.29 1.11 -24.18
CA ALA A 245 14.56 1.10 -23.48
C ALA A 245 15.61 0.30 -24.23
N LYS A 246 16.84 0.85 -24.25
CA LYS A 246 18.02 0.17 -24.77
C LYS A 246 19.10 0.11 -23.71
N LYS A 247 19.72 -1.05 -23.57
CA LYS A 247 20.87 -1.23 -22.67
C LYS A 247 22.03 -0.40 -23.17
N MET A 248 22.65 0.36 -22.27
CA MET A 248 23.80 1.18 -22.58
C MET A 248 25.04 0.29 -22.64
N ASN A 249 25.78 0.36 -23.74
CA ASN A 249 27.09 -0.28 -23.81
C ASN A 249 28.01 0.40 -22.77
N GLN A 250 28.66 -0.42 -21.94
CA GLN A 250 29.64 0.05 -20.95
C GLN A 250 30.89 0.60 -21.64
#